data_AF-A0A7H8PMS5-F1
#
_entry.id   AF-A0A7H8PMS5-F1
#
_cell.length_a   1.000
_cell.length_b   1.000
_cell.length_c   1.000
_cell.angle_alpha   90.00
_cell.angle_beta   90.00
_cell.angle_gamma   90.00
#
_symmetry.space_group_name_H-M   'P 1'
#
loop_
_entity.id
_entity.type
_entity.pdbx_description
1 polymer ?
#
loop_
_entity_poly.entity_id
_entity_poly.type
_entity_poly.pdbx_seq_one_letter_code
_entity_poly.pdbx_strand_id
1 'polypeptide(L)'
;MTQLHLKHFDKTIFTLVIIVLLTLLVPSFLSVFAAEEGILDKDSPWLLFIPIFEFLRFPTHTIAGTYIHIGGAFTFFTGLLLNCMLYAFIIERIIWRIRKQFFKQQRRKRKKRAAAHKEQQSSIRLY
;
A
#
# COMPACT_ATOMS: atom_id res chain seq x y z
N MET A 1 25.69 11.58 3.25
CA MET A 1 24.64 11.21 4.23
C MET A 1 23.33 11.87 3.83
N THR A 2 22.47 11.17 3.10
CA THR A 2 21.16 11.64 2.67
C THR A 2 20.21 11.64 3.87
N GLN A 3 20.01 12.82 4.47
CA GLN A 3 18.99 13.09 5.48
C GLN A 3 17.61 12.69 4.91
N LEU A 4 17.12 11.52 5.29
CA LEU A 4 15.81 10.98 4.90
C LEU A 4 14.76 11.72 5.72
N HIS A 5 14.51 12.99 5.36
CA HIS A 5 13.58 13.85 6.06
C HIS A 5 12.14 13.31 5.86
N LEU A 6 11.68 12.47 6.79
CA LEU A 6 10.33 11.88 6.87
C LEU A 6 9.27 12.94 7.25
N LYS A 7 9.31 14.14 6.63
CA LYS A 7 8.51 15.30 7.07
C LYS A 7 7.01 15.23 6.73
N HIS A 8 6.58 14.23 5.97
CA HIS A 8 5.21 14.15 5.47
C HIS A 8 4.72 12.71 5.56
N PHE A 9 4.39 12.28 6.78
CA PHE A 9 3.66 11.04 6.99
C PHE A 9 2.17 11.34 7.02
N ASP A 10 1.43 10.80 6.06
CA ASP A 10 -0.02 10.96 5.99
C ASP A 10 -0.71 9.88 6.85
N LYS A 11 -1.05 10.26 8.09
CA LYS A 11 -1.73 9.38 9.05
C LYS A 11 -3.07 8.86 8.52
N THR A 12 -3.77 9.66 7.71
CA THR A 12 -5.09 9.31 7.18
C THR A 12 -4.97 8.21 6.13
N ILE A 13 -4.03 8.35 5.18
CA ILE A 13 -3.76 7.29 4.18
C ILE A 13 -3.29 6.02 4.87
N PHE A 14 -2.37 6.14 5.81
CA PHE A 14 -1.87 4.99 6.56
C PHE A 14 -3.00 4.23 7.26
N THR A 15 -3.86 4.96 7.99
CA THR A 15 -5.00 4.36 8.71
C THR A 15 -6.00 3.71 7.75
N LEU A 16 -6.32 4.37 6.63
CA LEU A 16 -7.21 3.81 5.60
C LEU A 16 -6.65 2.52 5.02
N VAL A 17 -5.35 2.49 4.70
CA VAL A 17 -4.70 1.29 4.17
C VAL A 17 -4.71 0.16 5.20
N ILE A 18 -4.45 0.46 6.48
CA ILE A 18 -4.57 -0.55 7.55
C ILE A 18 -5.97 -1.14 7.62
N ILE A 19 -7.01 -0.29 7.62
CA ILE A 19 -8.40 -0.75 7.70
C ILE A 19 -8.71 -1.68 6.52
N VAL A 20 -8.31 -1.31 5.30
CA VAL A 20 -8.48 -2.14 4.11
C VAL A 20 -7.74 -3.47 4.25
N LEU A 21 -6.48 -3.46 4.67
CA LEU A 21 -5.68 -4.68 4.84
C LEU A 21 -6.26 -5.60 5.91
N LEU A 22 -6.71 -5.06 7.05
CA LEU A 22 -7.35 -5.84 8.12
C LEU A 22 -8.70 -6.41 7.68
N THR A 23 -9.48 -5.63 6.92
CA THR A 23 -10.77 -6.10 6.37
C THR A 23 -10.55 -7.24 5.38
N LEU A 24 -9.49 -7.16 4.57
CA LEU A 24 -9.12 -8.22 3.63
C LEU A 24 -8.50 -9.44 4.32
N LEU A 25 -7.88 -9.24 5.48
CA LEU A 25 -7.21 -10.30 6.22
C LEU A 25 -8.18 -11.37 6.74
N VAL A 26 -9.33 -10.97 7.26
CA VAL A 26 -10.33 -11.89 7.83
C VAL A 26 -10.84 -12.92 6.82
N PRO A 27 -11.39 -12.54 5.64
CA PRO A 27 -11.84 -13.52 4.64
C PRO A 27 -10.68 -14.34 4.07
N SER A 28 -9.49 -13.74 3.94
CA SER A 28 -8.27 -14.46 3.55
C SER A 28 -7.86 -15.53 4.54
N PHE A 29 -7.89 -15.23 5.83
CA PHE A 29 -7.60 -16.21 6.88
C PHE A 29 -8.61 -17.36 6.88
N LEU A 30 -9.91 -17.04 6.82
CA LEU A 30 -10.97 -18.04 6.79
C LEU A 30 -10.88 -18.93 5.55
N SER A 31 -10.51 -18.36 4.40
CA SER A 31 -10.37 -19.14 3.17
C SER A 31 -9.21 -20.13 3.23
N VAL A 32 -8.09 -19.78 3.86
CA VAL A 32 -6.96 -20.71 4.03
C VAL A 32 -7.34 -21.83 4.98
N PHE A 33 -7.96 -21.48 6.12
CA PHE A 33 -8.43 -22.45 7.08
C PHE A 33 -9.42 -23.45 6.46
N ALA A 34 -10.42 -22.95 5.74
CA ALA A 34 -11.40 -23.80 5.08
C ALA A 34 -10.80 -24.64 3.92
N ALA A 35 -9.73 -24.17 3.29
CA ALA A 35 -9.00 -24.97 2.30
C ALA A 35 -8.18 -26.10 2.96
N GLU A 36 -7.55 -25.84 4.10
CA GLU A 36 -6.81 -26.85 4.87
C GLU A 36 -7.74 -27.93 5.44
N GLU A 37 -8.97 -27.56 5.84
CA GLU A 37 -10.00 -28.51 6.28
C GLU A 37 -10.68 -29.27 5.12
N GLY A 38 -10.34 -28.95 3.87
CA GLY A 38 -10.94 -29.59 2.68
C GLY A 38 -12.41 -29.20 2.45
N ILE A 39 -12.85 -28.06 3.00
CA ILE A 39 -14.23 -27.54 2.87
C ILE A 39 -14.43 -26.83 1.53
N LEU A 40 -13.37 -26.27 0.95
CA LEU A 40 -13.45 -25.55 -0.33
C LEU A 40 -13.42 -26.50 -1.53
N ASP A 41 -14.45 -26.40 -2.37
CA ASP A 41 -14.45 -26.96 -3.72
C ASP A 41 -13.41 -26.28 -4.63
N LYS A 42 -12.93 -27.02 -5.64
CA LYS A 42 -11.90 -26.57 -6.59
C LYS A 42 -12.29 -25.34 -7.41
N ASP A 43 -13.58 -25.07 -7.56
CA ASP A 43 -14.11 -23.94 -8.34
C ASP A 43 -14.62 -22.81 -7.43
N SER A 44 -14.35 -22.89 -6.13
CA SER A 44 -14.81 -21.89 -5.16
C SER A 44 -14.11 -20.55 -5.37
N PRO A 45 -14.86 -19.42 -5.45
CA PRO A 45 -14.26 -18.09 -5.58
C PRO A 45 -13.41 -17.71 -4.36
N TRP A 46 -13.61 -18.39 -3.23
CA TRP A 46 -12.82 -18.20 -2.02
C TRP A 46 -11.35 -18.56 -2.21
N LEU A 47 -11.02 -19.47 -3.13
CA LEU A 47 -9.62 -19.84 -3.45
C LEU A 47 -8.75 -18.65 -3.85
N LEU A 48 -9.33 -17.57 -4.38
CA LEU A 48 -8.61 -16.33 -4.72
C LEU A 48 -8.02 -15.62 -3.49
N PHE A 49 -8.56 -15.87 -2.31
CA PHE A 49 -8.13 -15.22 -1.08
C PHE A 49 -6.95 -15.92 -0.39
N ILE A 50 -6.65 -17.16 -0.76
CA ILE A 50 -5.50 -17.94 -0.28
C ILE A 50 -4.17 -17.24 -0.61
N PRO A 51 -3.86 -16.91 -1.88
CA PRO A 51 -2.59 -16.23 -2.20
C PRO A 51 -2.50 -14.83 -1.57
N ILE A 52 -3.63 -14.17 -1.34
CA ILE A 52 -3.68 -12.88 -0.63
C ILE A 52 -3.23 -13.07 0.83
N PHE A 53 -3.70 -14.13 1.49
CA PHE A 53 -3.26 -14.45 2.85
C PHE A 53 -1.76 -14.74 2.92
N GLU A 54 -1.26 -15.57 2.00
CA GLU A 54 0.16 -15.92 1.92
C GLU A 54 1.02 -14.67 1.75
N PHE A 55 0.62 -13.76 0.86
CA PHE A 55 1.29 -12.49 0.67
C PHE A 55 1.28 -11.64 1.96
N LEU A 56 0.15 -11.52 2.62
CA LEU A 56 0.01 -10.74 3.87
C LEU A 56 0.82 -11.33 5.03
N ARG A 57 1.07 -12.64 5.04
CA ARG A 57 1.86 -13.38 6.05
C ARG A 57 3.36 -13.40 5.74
N PHE A 58 3.76 -13.22 4.48
CA PHE A 58 5.11 -13.53 3.99
C PHE A 58 6.27 -12.86 4.76
N PRO A 59 6.23 -11.54 5.09
CA PRO A 59 7.37 -10.90 5.74
C PRO A 59 7.65 -11.44 7.15
N THR A 60 6.63 -11.57 8.00
CA THR A 60 6.82 -12.17 9.34
C THR A 60 7.04 -13.67 9.31
N HIS A 61 6.47 -14.42 8.37
CA HIS A 61 6.76 -15.85 8.26
C HIS A 61 8.22 -16.12 7.86
N THR A 62 8.78 -15.29 6.96
CA THR A 62 10.18 -15.40 6.53
C THR A 62 11.17 -14.94 7.59
N ILE A 63 10.88 -13.85 8.31
CA ILE A 63 11.81 -13.24 9.27
C ILE A 63 11.68 -13.84 10.68
N ALA A 64 10.45 -14.18 11.09
CA ALA A 64 10.12 -14.57 12.46
C ALA A 64 9.42 -15.93 12.56
N GLY A 65 9.45 -16.76 11.50
CA GLY A 65 8.75 -18.05 11.47
C GLY A 65 9.07 -18.93 12.69
N THR A 66 10.34 -19.03 13.08
CA THR A 66 10.78 -19.77 14.28
C THR A 66 10.19 -19.22 15.57
N TYR A 67 10.09 -17.90 15.73
CA TYR A 67 9.49 -17.29 16.92
C TYR A 67 7.98 -17.43 16.96
N ILE A 68 7.33 -17.42 15.80
CA ILE A 68 5.88 -17.59 15.65
C ILE A 68 5.45 -19.01 16.05
N HIS A 69 6.24 -20.03 15.70
CA HIS A 69 5.97 -21.40 16.11
C HIS A 69 6.07 -21.62 17.63
N ILE A 70 6.91 -20.85 18.33
CA ILE A 70 7.13 -20.98 19.78
C ILE A 70 6.08 -20.22 20.59
N GLY A 71 5.66 -19.03 20.14
CA GLY A 71 4.72 -18.19 20.89
C GLY A 71 3.23 -18.46 20.64
N GLY A 72 2.90 -19.43 19.78
CA GLY A 72 1.52 -19.84 19.49
C GLY A 72 0.67 -18.76 18.80
N ALA A 73 -0.65 -18.83 19.01
CA ALA A 73 -1.63 -17.99 18.32
C ALA A 73 -1.40 -16.47 18.56
N PHE A 74 -1.00 -16.07 19.77
CA PHE A 74 -0.80 -14.66 20.10
C PHE A 74 0.34 -14.02 19.28
N THR A 75 1.50 -14.68 19.18
CA THR A 75 2.61 -14.21 18.34
C THR A 75 2.27 -14.24 16.86
N PHE A 76 1.46 -15.20 16.42
CA PHE A 76 0.98 -15.28 15.05
C PHE A 76 0.14 -14.06 14.66
N PHE A 77 -0.89 -13.74 15.45
CA PHE A 77 -1.75 -12.57 15.19
C PHE A 77 -1.00 -11.24 15.33
N THR A 78 -0.07 -11.15 16.29
CA THR A 78 0.79 -9.97 16.43
C THR A 78 1.69 -9.79 15.21
N GLY A 79 2.27 -10.88 14.70
CA GLY A 79 3.08 -10.84 13.48
C GLY A 79 2.29 -10.43 12.23
N LEU A 80 1.03 -10.86 12.14
CA LEU A 80 0.10 -10.43 11.08
C LEU A 80 -0.22 -8.93 11.18
N LEU A 81 -0.53 -8.43 12.37
CA LEU A 81 -0.75 -7.01 12.62
C LEU A 81 0.47 -6.16 12.22
N LEU A 82 1.67 -6.60 12.61
CA LEU A 82 2.92 -5.94 12.22
C LEU A 82 3.14 -5.95 10.70
N ASN A 83 2.81 -7.04 10.00
CA ASN A 83 2.86 -7.05 8.54
C ASN A 83 1.89 -6.04 7.93
N CYS A 84 0.64 -5.98 8.40
CA CYS A 84 -0.32 -5.00 7.91
C CYS A 84 0.19 -3.57 8.12
N MET A 85 0.80 -3.27 9.26
CA MET A 85 1.43 -1.97 9.51
C MET A 85 2.60 -1.68 8.56
N LEU A 86 3.45 -2.68 8.30
CA LEU A 86 4.58 -2.56 7.38
C LEU A 86 4.11 -2.32 5.94
N TYR A 87 3.12 -3.07 5.47
CA TYR A 87 2.51 -2.86 4.16
C TYR A 87 1.85 -1.48 4.07
N ALA A 88 1.10 -1.06 5.09
CA ALA A 88 0.49 0.27 5.12
C ALA A 88 1.53 1.39 5.06
N PHE A 89 2.66 1.21 5.74
CA PHE A 89 3.78 2.15 5.66
C PHE A 89 4.38 2.22 4.25
N ILE A 90 4.65 1.07 3.63
CA ILE A 90 5.20 1.01 2.27
C ILE A 90 4.23 1.67 1.27
N ILE A 91 2.94 1.36 1.35
CA ILE A 91 1.90 1.91 0.48
C ILE A 91 1.79 3.43 0.67
N GLU A 92 1.81 3.93 1.91
CA GLU A 92 1.82 5.37 2.20
C GLU A 92 2.98 6.06 1.50
N ARG A 93 4.19 5.47 1.56
CA ARG A 93 5.39 6.02 0.94
C ARG A 93 5.31 6.02 -0.59
N ILE A 94 4.75 4.96 -1.18
CA ILE A 94 4.54 4.88 -2.63
C ILE A 94 3.53 5.96 -3.07
N ILE A 95 2.38 6.06 -2.40
CA ILE A 95 1.34 7.05 -2.72
C ILE A 95 1.90 8.47 -2.59
N TRP A 96 2.66 8.76 -1.54
CA TRP A 96 3.31 10.05 -1.35
C TRP A 96 4.24 10.41 -2.53
N ARG A 97 5.07 9.45 -2.98
CA ARG A 97 5.98 9.65 -4.13
C ARG A 97 5.19 9.92 -5.42
N ILE A 98 4.13 9.16 -5.68
CA ILE A 98 3.29 9.31 -6.87
C ILE A 98 2.61 10.67 -6.87
N ARG A 99 1.97 11.07 -5.75
CA ARG A 99 1.33 12.39 -5.61
C ARG A 99 2.33 13.51 -5.87
N LYS A 100 3.53 13.44 -5.30
CA LYS A 100 4.60 14.43 -5.51
C LYS A 100 4.99 14.56 -6.98
N GLN A 101 5.14 13.43 -7.69
CA GLN A 101 5.46 13.44 -9.12
C GLN A 101 4.33 14.06 -9.94
N PHE A 102 3.08 13.69 -9.66
CA PHE A 102 1.91 14.22 -10.35
C PHE A 102 1.78 15.75 -10.20
N PHE A 103 1.91 16.28 -8.97
CA PHE A 103 1.87 17.73 -8.74
C PHE A 103 3.03 18.47 -9.41
N LYS A 104 4.23 17.87 -9.46
CA LYS A 104 5.38 18.44 -10.18
C LYS A 104 5.10 18.55 -11.68
N GLN A 105 4.47 17.52 -12.27
CA GLN A 105 4.08 17.54 -13.69
C GLN A 105 3.02 18.61 -13.96
N GLN A 106 1.99 18.73 -13.10
CA GLN A 106 0.94 19.75 -13.24
C GLN A 106 1.50 21.18 -13.17
N ARG A 107 2.43 21.46 -12.25
CA ARG A 107 3.11 22.76 -12.15
C ARG A 107 3.90 23.09 -13.43
N ARG A 108 4.59 22.10 -14.02
CA ARG A 108 5.31 22.28 -15.28
C ARG A 108 4.37 22.61 -16.43
N LYS A 109 3.25 21.88 -16.56
CA LYS A 109 2.23 22.15 -17.59
C LYS A 109 1.63 23.56 -17.45
N ARG A 110 1.30 23.99 -16.22
CA ARG A 110 0.77 25.35 -15.97
C ARG A 110 1.77 26.46 -16.33
N LYS A 111 3.06 26.29 -15.98
CA LYS A 111 4.11 27.25 -16.35
C LYS A 111 4.28 27.39 -17.87
N LYS A 112 4.25 26.27 -18.60
CA LYS A 112 4.31 26.28 -20.08
C LYS A 112 3.13 27.03 -20.70
N ARG A 113 1.90 26.79 -20.21
CA ARG A 113 0.69 27.50 -20.69
C ARG A 113 0.75 29.00 -20.41
N ALA A 114 1.23 29.39 -19.22
CA ALA A 114 1.39 30.80 -18.86
C ALA A 114 2.47 31.51 -19.70
N ALA A 115 3.55 30.81 -20.06
CA ALA A 115 4.57 31.35 -20.96
C ALA A 115 4.03 31.55 -22.39
N ALA A 116 3.34 30.54 -22.94
CA ALA A 116 2.73 30.63 -24.27
C ALA A 116 1.71 31.77 -24.39
N HIS A 117 0.88 31.98 -23.35
CA HIS A 117 -0.08 33.08 -23.35
C HIS A 117 0.60 34.46 -23.30
N LYS A 118 1.75 34.59 -22.62
CA LYS A 118 2.53 35.83 -22.60
C LYS A 118 3.15 36.12 -23.97
N GLU A 119 3.72 35.10 -24.63
CA GLU A 119 4.27 35.24 -25.99
C GLU A 119 3.20 35.68 -26.98
N GLN A 120 2.01 35.09 -26.93
CA GLN A 120 0.90 35.46 -27.81
C GLN A 120 0.42 36.91 -27.55
N GLN A 121 0.36 37.35 -26.30
CA GLN A 121 0.02 38.74 -25.97
C GLN A 121 1.09 39.75 -26.42
N SER A 122 2.38 39.40 -26.36
CA SER A 122 3.44 40.28 -26.88
C SER A 122 3.38 40.42 -28.40
N SER A 123 3.07 39.35 -29.13
CA SER A 123 2.94 39.41 -30.60
C SER A 123 1.79 40.32 -31.03
N ILE A 124 0.66 40.29 -30.32
CA ILE A 124 -0.50 41.16 -30.62
C ILE A 124 -0.17 42.64 -30.42
N ARG A 125 0.71 43.01 -29.48
CA ARG A 125 1.07 44.42 -29.21
C ARG A 125 2.04 45.04 -30.23
N LEU A 126 2.66 44.23 -31.09
CA LEU A 126 3.65 44.70 -32.07
C LEU A 126 3.02 45.01 -33.45
N TYR A 127 1.72 44.78 -33.60
CA TYR A 127 0.91 45.16 -34.76
C TYR A 127 -0.03 46.29 -34.37
#